data_AF-A0AAD4M1T1-F1
#
_entry.id   AF-A0AAD4M1T1-F1
#
_cell.length_a   1.000
_cell.length_b   1.000
_cell.length_c   1.000
_cell.angle_alpha   90.00
_cell.angle_beta   90.00
_cell.angle_gamma   90.00
#
_symmetry.space_group_name_H-M   'P 1'
#
loop_
_entity.id
_entity.type
_entity.pdbx_description
1 polymer ?
#
loop_
_entity_poly.entity_id
_entity_poly.type
_entity_poly.pdbx_seq_one_letter_code
_entity_poly.pdbx_strand_id
1 'polypeptide(L)'
;QLKGYANKSTFEIDGTFSVKIPIIGSFQLGQVKGNLQDGVKVTFGVSVVHGDARFYYLSGWIYVDLAATVFGTDYGPITIKLIQFPWVSPFPHV
;
A
#
# COMPACT_ATOMS: atom_id res chain seq x y z
N GLN A 1 -6.08 -1.48 -2.74
CA GLN A 1 -6.63 -2.17 -1.55
C GLN A 1 -5.48 -2.64 -0.69
N LEU A 2 -5.55 -2.39 0.62
CA LEU A 2 -4.59 -2.86 1.63
C LEU A 2 -5.30 -3.88 2.53
N LYS A 3 -4.68 -5.03 2.82
CA LYS A 3 -5.18 -6.08 3.73
C LYS A 3 -4.10 -6.44 4.75
N GLY A 4 -4.43 -6.57 6.04
CA GLY A 4 -3.44 -6.82 7.09
C GLY A 4 -3.81 -6.22 8.44
N TYR A 5 -2.80 -5.93 9.25
CA TYR A 5 -2.94 -5.29 10.55
C TYR A 5 -1.89 -4.18 10.74
N ALA A 6 -2.21 -3.23 11.62
CA ALA A 6 -1.28 -2.19 12.04
C ALA A 6 -1.38 -1.99 13.57
N ASN A 7 -0.24 -2.04 14.27
CA ASN A 7 -0.17 -1.97 15.73
C ASN A 7 -0.02 -0.52 16.21
N LYS A 8 -0.97 -0.04 17.02
CA LYS A 8 -0.97 1.33 17.54
C LYS A 8 0.24 1.68 18.41
N SER A 9 0.77 0.71 19.14
CA SER A 9 1.82 0.93 20.12
C SER A 9 3.21 1.01 19.48
N THR A 10 3.43 0.22 18.42
CA THR A 10 4.73 0.14 17.73
C THR A 10 4.76 0.84 16.38
N PHE A 11 3.59 1.24 15.86
CA PHE A 11 3.41 1.74 14.48
C PHE A 11 3.83 0.76 13.39
N GLU A 12 3.96 -0.52 13.75
CA GLU A 12 4.26 -1.57 12.79
C GLU A 12 3.04 -1.90 11.94
N ILE A 13 3.28 -2.05 10.64
CA ILE A 13 2.34 -2.61 9.68
C ILE A 13 2.86 -3.95 9.20
N ASP A 14 1.96 -4.92 9.05
CA ASP A 14 2.19 -6.14 8.28
C ASP A 14 0.94 -6.43 7.46
N GLY A 15 1.10 -6.50 6.15
CA GLY A 15 -0.03 -6.67 5.26
C GLY A 15 0.38 -6.91 3.81
N THR A 16 -0.63 -6.98 2.96
CA THR A 16 -0.52 -7.13 1.52
C THR A 16 -1.20 -5.96 0.85
N PHE A 17 -0.52 -5.36 -0.12
CA PHE A 17 -1.07 -4.31 -0.95
C PHE A 17 -1.38 -4.83 -2.35
N SER A 18 -2.56 -4.48 -2.85
CA SER A 18 -3.00 -4.81 -4.20
C SER A 18 -3.56 -3.57 -4.89
N VAL A 19 -3.29 -3.41 -6.18
CA VAL A 19 -3.90 -2.35 -7.00
C VAL A 19 -4.80 -2.98 -8.04
N LYS A 20 -5.97 -2.39 -8.24
CA LYS A 20 -6.89 -2.77 -9.30
C LYS A 20 -6.80 -1.72 -10.39
N ILE A 21 -6.33 -2.11 -11.56
CA ILE A 21 -6.28 -1.25 -12.73
C ILE A 21 -7.46 -1.64 -13.63
N PRO A 22 -8.32 -0.69 -14.04
CA PRO A 22 -9.34 -0.95 -15.05
C PRO A 22 -8.70 -1.61 -16.28
N ILE A 23 -9.38 -2.56 -16.91
CA ILE A 23 -8.95 -3.28 -18.12
C ILE A 23 -7.90 -4.38 -17.87
N ILE A 24 -6.90 -4.16 -17.02
CA ILE A 24 -5.76 -5.10 -16.83
C ILE A 24 -5.95 -6.05 -15.63
N GLY A 25 -6.84 -5.72 -14.69
CA GLY A 25 -7.19 -6.57 -13.56
C GLY A 25 -6.61 -6.13 -12.23
N SER A 26 -6.56 -7.04 -11.26
CA SER A 26 -6.05 -6.78 -9.91
C SER A 26 -4.67 -7.42 -9.74
N PHE A 27 -3.71 -6.62 -9.30
CA PHE A 27 -2.33 -7.04 -9.09
C PHE A 27 -2.01 -6.96 -7.61
N GLN A 28 -1.55 -8.07 -7.04
CA GLN A 28 -0.91 -8.05 -5.73
C GLN A 28 0.49 -7.49 -5.89
N LEU A 29 0.71 -6.31 -5.34
CA LEU A 29 1.94 -5.54 -5.52
C LEU A 29 3.04 -5.96 -4.55
N GLY A 30 2.68 -6.55 -3.41
CA GLY A 30 3.63 -7.14 -2.48
C GLY A 30 3.17 -7.11 -1.04
N GLN A 31 4.03 -7.62 -0.16
CA GLN A 31 3.89 -7.46 1.27
C GLN A 31 4.40 -6.09 1.71
N VAL A 32 3.65 -5.43 2.59
CA VAL A 32 4.01 -4.17 3.25
C VAL A 32 4.34 -4.54 4.69
N LYS A 33 5.63 -4.47 5.05
CA LYS A 33 6.07 -4.73 6.41
C LYS A 33 7.08 -3.68 6.87
N GLY A 34 6.85 -3.07 8.02
CA GLY A 34 7.76 -2.09 8.60
C GLY A 34 7.07 -1.10 9.53
N ASN A 35 7.76 -0.01 9.87
CA ASN A 35 7.25 1.04 10.73
C ASN A 35 6.63 2.19 9.92
N LEU A 36 5.36 2.53 10.19
CA LEU A 36 4.64 3.58 9.49
C LEU A 36 5.10 5.00 9.83
N GLN A 37 5.79 5.22 10.94
CA GLN A 37 6.38 6.53 11.27
C GLN A 37 7.61 6.83 10.42
N ASP A 38 8.45 5.83 10.18
CA ASP A 38 9.62 5.94 9.31
C ASP A 38 9.21 5.98 7.82
N GLY A 39 8.04 5.40 7.54
CA GLY A 39 7.50 5.24 6.20
C GLY A 39 8.02 3.95 5.55
N VAL A 40 7.10 3.14 5.05
CA VAL A 40 7.40 1.84 4.46
C VAL A 40 7.31 1.96 2.94
N LYS A 41 8.45 1.85 2.24
CA LYS A 41 8.50 1.85 0.78
C LYS A 41 8.43 0.43 0.23
N VAL A 42 7.53 0.19 -0.70
CA VAL A 42 7.38 -1.06 -1.45
C VAL A 42 7.54 -0.74 -2.92
N THR A 43 8.52 -1.38 -3.56
CA THR A 43 8.66 -1.34 -5.03
C THR A 43 7.97 -2.56 -5.59
N PHE A 44 7.16 -2.37 -6.63
CA PHE A 44 6.43 -3.44 -7.28
C PHE A 44 6.68 -3.43 -8.78
N GLY A 45 6.66 -4.61 -9.39
CA GLY A 45 6.89 -4.77 -10.81
C GLY A 45 6.40 -6.13 -11.28
N VAL A 46 5.38 -6.14 -12.13
CA VAL A 46 4.86 -7.32 -12.81
C VAL A 46 4.53 -6.97 -14.25
N SER A 47 5.36 -7.47 -15.17
CA SER A 47 5.20 -7.31 -16.62
C SER A 47 5.07 -5.82 -17.02
N VAL A 48 3.87 -5.37 -17.36
CA VAL A 48 3.56 -4.02 -17.88
C VAL A 48 3.27 -2.97 -16.80
N VAL A 49 3.25 -3.36 -15.52
CA VAL A 49 3.00 -2.48 -14.39
C VAL A 49 4.21 -2.51 -13.46
N HIS A 50 4.83 -1.36 -13.22
CA HIS A 50 5.88 -1.22 -12.23
C HIS A 50 5.78 0.13 -11.53
N GLY A 51 6.33 0.27 -10.33
CA GLY A 51 6.23 1.50 -9.57
C GLY A 51 6.64 1.34 -8.12
N ASP A 52 6.32 2.38 -7.34
CA ASP A 52 6.58 2.42 -5.92
C ASP A 52 5.39 2.95 -5.12
N ALA A 53 5.20 2.35 -3.95
CA ALA A 53 4.21 2.74 -2.97
C ALA A 53 4.91 3.03 -1.65
N ARG A 54 4.69 4.21 -1.07
CA ARG A 54 5.18 4.57 0.26
C ARG A 54 4.01 4.70 1.22
N PHE A 55 3.96 3.83 2.21
CA PHE A 55 2.96 3.85 3.29
C PHE A 55 3.50 4.63 4.47
N TYR A 56 2.71 5.56 5.01
CA TYR A 56 3.13 6.33 6.17
C TYR A 56 1.95 6.74 7.04
N TYR A 57 2.23 7.01 8.30
CA TYR A 57 1.27 7.50 9.27
C TYR A 57 1.28 9.03 9.33
N LEU A 58 0.10 9.66 9.23
CA LEU A 58 -0.07 11.09 9.44
C LEU A 58 -1.43 11.38 10.06
N SER A 59 -1.46 12.16 11.15
CA SER A 59 -2.70 12.67 11.77
C SER A 59 -3.79 11.62 12.04
N GLY A 60 -3.41 10.43 12.51
CA GLY A 60 -4.37 9.35 12.81
C GLY A 60 -4.76 8.46 11.63
N TRP A 61 -4.14 8.66 10.46
CA TRP A 61 -4.47 7.93 9.22
C TRP A 61 -3.22 7.34 8.57
N ILE A 62 -3.41 6.22 7.88
CA ILE A 62 -2.43 5.66 6.96
C ILE A 62 -2.66 6.27 5.59
N TYR A 63 -1.60 6.82 5.03
CA TYR A 63 -1.54 7.33 3.67
C TYR A 63 -0.68 6.40 2.82
N VAL A 64 -0.94 6.39 1.52
CA VAL A 64 -0.03 5.83 0.53
C VAL A 64 0.26 6.87 -0.53
N ASP A 65 1.55 7.12 -0.77
CA ASP A 65 1.99 7.77 -1.99
C ASP A 65 2.27 6.69 -3.02
N LEU A 66 1.58 6.75 -4.15
CA LEU A 66 1.69 5.75 -5.22
C LEU A 66 2.18 6.43 -6.50
N ALA A 67 3.28 5.92 -7.04
CA ALA A 67 3.74 6.19 -8.39
C ALA A 67 3.79 4.87 -9.16
N ALA A 68 3.26 4.84 -10.39
CA ALA A 68 3.23 3.64 -11.20
C ALA A 68 3.35 3.98 -12.69
N THR A 69 4.10 3.17 -13.41
CA THR A 69 4.14 3.14 -14.87
C THR A 69 3.34 1.95 -15.35
N VAL A 70 2.36 2.21 -16.23
CA VAL A 70 1.44 1.21 -16.78
C VAL A 70 1.52 1.29 -18.31
N PHE A 71 1.91 0.20 -18.97
CA PHE A 71 2.15 0.19 -20.43
C PHE A 71 3.08 1.30 -20.91
N GLY A 72 4.10 1.65 -20.11
CA GLY A 72 5.05 2.73 -20.42
C GLY A 72 4.48 4.15 -20.24
N THR A 73 3.26 4.29 -19.70
CA THR A 73 2.69 5.59 -19.33
C THR A 73 2.80 5.78 -17.82
N ASP A 74 3.36 6.91 -17.39
CA ASP A 74 3.57 7.23 -15.98
C ASP A 74 2.32 7.83 -15.34
N TYR A 75 2.01 7.36 -14.13
CA TYR A 75 0.92 7.83 -13.29
C TYR A 75 1.47 8.17 -11.89
N GLY A 76 1.24 9.42 -11.46
CA GLY A 76 1.55 9.88 -10.10
C GLY A 76 2.78 10.80 -9.98
N PRO A 77 3.28 11.03 -8.74
CA PRO A 77 2.80 10.42 -7.49
C PRO A 77 1.40 10.91 -7.10
N ILE A 78 0.57 9.99 -6.62
CA ILE A 78 -0.77 10.27 -6.08
C ILE A 78 -0.76 9.92 -4.60
N THR A 79 -1.12 10.88 -3.75
CA THR A 79 -1.33 10.65 -2.32
C THR A 79 -2.77 10.22 -2.07
N ILE A 80 -2.94 9.04 -1.48
CA ILE A 80 -4.24 8.46 -1.17
C ILE A 80 -4.36 8.26 0.34
N LYS A 81 -5.38 8.86 0.94
CA LYS A 81 -5.77 8.58 2.32
C LYS A 81 -6.46 7.21 2.37
N LEU A 82 -5.84 6.22 3.00
CA LEU A 82 -6.32 4.83 2.96
C LEU A 82 -7.31 4.52 4.08
N ILE A 83 -6.82 4.48 5.32
CA ILE A 83 -7.58 3.96 6.45
C ILE A 83 -7.13 4.60 7.76
N GLN A 84 -8.04 4.66 8.72
CA GLN A 84 -7.75 5.21 10.04
C GLN A 84 -6.88 4.24 10.84
N PHE A 85 -5.96 4.77 11.63
CA PHE A 85 -5.04 4.01 12.46
C PHE A 85 -5.47 4.01 13.95
N PRO A 86 -5.34 2.88 14.68
CA PRO A 86 -4.89 1.58 14.21
C PRO A 86 -5.97 0.88 13.37
N TRP A 87 -5.53 -0.08 12.57
CA TRP A 87 -6.44 -0.83 11.71
C TRP A 87 -6.15 -2.32 11.84
N VAL A 88 -7.23 -3.10 11.89
CA VAL A 88 -7.22 -4.55 11.80
C VAL A 88 -8.28 -4.93 10.76
N SER A 89 -7.88 -5.60 9.69
CA SER A 89 -8.84 -6.10 8.71
C SER A 89 -9.63 -7.28 9.31
N PRO A 90 -10.98 -7.29 9.25
CA PRO A 90 -11.81 -8.32 9.91
C PRO A 90 -11.79 -9.70 9.23
N PHE A 91 -10.88 -9.97 8.30
CA PHE A 91 -10.82 -11.27 7.63
C PHE A 91 -9.62 -12.06 8.16
N PRO A 92 -9.85 -13.24 8.75
CA PRO A 92 -8.76 -14.09 9.20
C PRO A 92 -7.94 -14.53 8.00
N HIS A 93 -6.62 -14.63 8.21
CA HIS A 93 -5.76 -15.43 7.35
C HIS A 93 -6.34 -16.85 7.34
N VAL A 94 -7.02 -17.21 6.25
CA VAL A 94 -7.38 -18.60 5.94
C VAL A 94 -6.37 -19.10 4.91
#